data_AF-A0A2V4NEY0-F1
#
_entry.id   AF-A0A2V4NEY0-F1
#
_cell.length_a   1.000
_cell.length_b   1.000
_cell.length_c   1.000
_cell.angle_alpha   90.00
_cell.angle_beta   90.00
_cell.angle_gamma   90.00
#
_symmetry.space_group_name_H-M   'P 1'
#
loop_
_entity.id
_entity.type
_entity.pdbx_description
1 polymer ?
#
loop_
_entity_poly.entity_id
_entity_poly.type
_entity_poly.pdbx_seq_one_letter_code
_entity_poly.pdbx_strand_id
1 'polypeptide(L)'
;MGRPMPGPGEPLWLPEDRWWALALLEVEARACRDCGHPSTDTTDPAGEYAYDAEVVRCHACAAGHRRVTALQEQGASTAGLQVHIYRKGAAS
;
A
#
# COMPACT_ATOMS: atom_id res chain seq x y z
N MET A 1 14.38 38.13 -6.17
CA MET A 1 15.19 37.05 -5.55
C MET A 1 14.63 35.72 -6.02
N GLY A 2 15.47 34.84 -6.58
CA GLY A 2 15.06 33.54 -7.13
C GLY A 2 14.89 32.46 -6.06
N ARG A 3 14.22 31.36 -6.41
CA ARG A 3 14.11 30.19 -5.54
C ARG A 3 15.50 29.57 -5.31
N PRO A 4 15.81 29.08 -4.09
CA PRO A 4 17.03 28.33 -3.87
C PRO A 4 17.03 27.06 -4.74
N MET A 5 18.15 26.81 -5.43
CA MET A 5 18.32 25.57 -6.20
C MET A 5 18.48 24.40 -5.22
N PRO A 6 17.80 23.26 -5.46
CA PRO A 6 17.94 22.07 -4.63
C PRO A 6 19.36 21.48 -4.74
N GLY A 7 19.78 20.75 -3.70
CA GLY A 7 21.05 20.03 -3.69
C GLY A 7 21.06 18.85 -4.68
N PRO A 8 22.24 18.26 -4.95
CA PRO A 8 22.33 17.06 -5.78
C PRO A 8 21.43 15.92 -5.26
N GLY A 9 20.50 15.45 -6.09
CA GLY A 9 19.56 14.37 -5.75
C GLY A 9 18.27 14.83 -5.06
N GLU A 10 18.14 16.11 -4.72
CA GLU A 10 16.90 16.65 -4.18
C GLU A 10 15.96 17.10 -5.30
N PRO A 11 14.65 16.79 -5.20
CA PRO A 11 13.69 17.23 -6.20
C PRO A 11 13.51 18.75 -6.15
N LEU A 12 13.43 19.37 -7.33
CA LEU A 12 12.99 20.76 -7.46
C LEU A 12 11.46 20.82 -7.33
N TRP A 13 10.97 21.28 -6.17
CA TRP A 13 9.53 21.49 -5.98
C TRP A 13 9.06 22.79 -6.63
N LEU A 14 8.27 22.63 -7.68
CA LEU A 14 7.59 23.71 -8.37
C LEU A 14 6.28 24.07 -7.65
N PRO A 15 5.74 25.29 -7.84
CA PRO A 15 4.41 25.65 -7.34
C PRO A 15 3.32 24.65 -7.73
N GLU A 16 3.43 24.12 -8.95
CA GLU A 16 2.48 23.20 -9.53
C GLU A 16 2.52 21.86 -8.78
N ASP A 17 3.68 21.39 -8.33
CA ASP A 17 3.79 20.16 -7.53
C ASP A 17 3.03 20.28 -6.21
N ARG A 18 3.05 21.46 -5.59
CA ARG A 18 2.24 21.73 -4.39
C ARG A 18 0.75 21.68 -4.71
N TRP A 19 0.32 22.21 -5.86
CA TRP A 19 -1.08 22.15 -6.26
C TRP A 19 -1.54 20.73 -6.51
N TRP A 20 -0.72 19.92 -7.18
CA TRP A 20 -0.98 18.50 -7.37
C TRP A 20 -1.03 17.74 -6.04
N ALA A 21 -0.12 18.03 -5.10
CA ALA A 21 -0.15 17.41 -3.78
C ALA A 21 -1.44 17.76 -3.00
N LEU A 22 -1.88 19.02 -3.04
CA LEU A 22 -3.14 19.44 -2.40
C LEU A 22 -4.36 18.80 -3.08
N ALA A 23 -4.36 18.70 -4.41
CA ALA A 23 -5.42 18.03 -5.15
C ALA A 23 -5.49 16.53 -4.82
N LEU A 24 -4.34 15.86 -4.70
CA LEU A 24 -4.26 14.46 -4.30
C LEU A 24 -4.84 14.25 -2.90
N LEU A 25 -4.48 15.10 -1.93
CA LEU A 25 -5.01 15.03 -0.57
C LEU A 25 -6.55 15.11 -0.53
N GLU A 26 -7.15 15.97 -1.37
CA GLU A 26 -8.60 16.09 -1.46
C GLU A 26 -9.25 14.82 -2.03
N VAL A 27 -8.63 14.21 -3.04
CA VAL A 27 -9.10 12.95 -3.63
C VAL A 27 -9.00 11.81 -2.62
N GLU A 28 -7.86 11.66 -1.96
CA GLU A 28 -7.62 10.62 -0.96
C GLU A 28 -8.54 10.77 0.26
N ALA A 29 -8.81 12.00 0.70
CA ALA A 29 -9.74 12.27 1.80
C ALA A 29 -11.18 11.81 1.51
N ARG A 30 -11.55 11.71 0.23
CA ARG A 30 -12.89 11.27 -0.21
C ARG A 30 -12.94 9.80 -0.61
N ALA A 31 -11.81 9.11 -0.68
CA ALA A 31 -11.75 7.70 -1.00
C ALA A 31 -11.99 6.81 0.23
N CYS A 32 -12.59 5.64 0.02
CA CYS A 32 -12.66 4.58 1.02
C CYS A 32 -11.23 4.10 1.33
N ARG A 33 -10.86 4.03 2.62
CA ARG A 33 -9.50 3.64 3.05
C ARG A 33 -9.13 2.18 2.73
N ASP A 34 -10.14 1.34 2.53
CA ASP A 34 -9.92 -0.09 2.27
C ASP A 34 -9.85 -0.39 0.77
N CYS A 35 -10.84 0.07 0.00
CA CYS A 35 -10.94 -0.25 -1.43
C CYS A 35 -10.52 0.87 -2.39
N GLY A 36 -10.31 2.10 -1.91
CA GLY A 36 -9.85 3.24 -2.72
C GLY A 36 -10.92 3.90 -3.60
N HIS A 37 -12.13 3.35 -3.69
CA HIS A 37 -13.23 3.97 -4.44
C HIS A 37 -13.76 5.24 -3.76
N PRO A 38 -14.39 6.16 -4.51
CA PRO A 38 -15.06 7.32 -3.91
C PRO A 38 -16.08 6.88 -2.87
N SER A 39 -16.01 7.49 -1.68
CA SER A 39 -16.91 7.16 -0.57
C SER A 39 -18.36 7.52 -0.91
N THR A 40 -18.57 8.58 -1.69
CA THR A 40 -19.91 8.99 -2.16
C THR A 40 -20.58 7.90 -2.96
N ASP A 41 -19.83 7.18 -3.79
CA ASP A 41 -20.37 6.19 -4.73
C ASP A 41 -20.58 4.84 -4.05
N THR A 42 -19.73 4.52 -3.07
CA THR A 42 -19.77 3.26 -2.33
C THR A 42 -20.71 3.28 -1.13
N THR A 43 -21.15 4.47 -0.69
CA THR A 43 -22.13 4.64 0.41
C THR A 43 -23.51 5.09 -0.07
N ASP A 44 -23.69 5.33 -1.37
CA ASP A 44 -25.00 5.61 -1.94
C ASP A 44 -25.91 4.38 -1.82
N PRO A 45 -27.09 4.47 -1.20
CA PRO A 45 -28.05 3.37 -1.12
C PRO A 45 -28.46 2.79 -2.48
N ALA A 46 -28.43 3.60 -3.56
CA ALA A 46 -28.74 3.13 -4.90
C ALA A 46 -27.68 2.16 -5.47
N GLY A 47 -26.48 2.13 -4.86
CA GLY A 47 -25.37 1.25 -5.24
C GLY A 47 -25.42 -0.14 -4.60
N GLU A 48 -26.50 -0.49 -3.89
CA GLU A 48 -26.64 -1.83 -3.30
C GLU A 48 -26.47 -2.90 -4.40
N TYR A 49 -25.55 -3.85 -4.17
CA TYR A 49 -25.17 -4.92 -5.12
C TYR A 49 -24.44 -4.48 -6.40
N ALA A 50 -23.98 -3.22 -6.51
CA ALA A 50 -23.24 -2.74 -7.68
C ALA A 50 -21.76 -3.16 -7.72
N TYR A 51 -21.23 -3.69 -6.61
CA TYR A 51 -19.82 -4.06 -6.46
C TYR A 51 -19.69 -5.55 -6.13
N ASP A 52 -18.64 -6.18 -6.67
CA ASP A 52 -18.25 -7.56 -6.39
C ASP A 52 -16.75 -7.62 -6.04
N ALA A 53 -16.28 -8.75 -5.52
CA ALA A 53 -14.89 -8.92 -5.09
C ALA A 53 -14.35 -10.32 -5.42
N GLU A 54 -13.07 -10.39 -5.81
CA GLU A 54 -12.35 -11.65 -6.00
C GLU A 54 -11.37 -11.91 -4.85
N VAL A 55 -11.28 -13.16 -4.42
CA VAL A 55 -10.27 -13.60 -3.45
C VAL A 55 -8.94 -13.89 -4.16
N VAL A 56 -7.96 -13.02 -3.99
CA VAL A 56 -6.61 -13.18 -4.58
C VAL A 56 -5.62 -13.78 -3.58
N ARG A 57 -4.83 -14.77 -4.03
CA ARG A 57 -3.73 -15.34 -3.24
C ARG A 57 -2.43 -14.54 -3.41
N CYS A 58 -1.96 -13.91 -2.34
CA CYS A 58 -0.61 -13.33 -2.32
C CYS A 58 0.47 -14.42 -2.17
N HIS A 59 1.24 -14.68 -3.23
CA HIS A 59 2.32 -15.69 -3.20
C HIS A 59 3.45 -15.34 -2.22
N ALA A 60 3.69 -14.04 -1.98
CA ALA A 60 4.69 -13.55 -1.04
C ALA A 60 4.27 -13.85 0.42
N CYS A 61 3.05 -13.47 0.81
CA CYS A 61 2.49 -13.79 2.13
C CYS A 61 2.37 -15.32 2.32
N ALA A 62 1.94 -16.05 1.28
CA ALA A 62 1.90 -17.51 1.34
C ALA A 62 3.30 -18.12 1.58
N ALA A 63 4.37 -17.52 1.06
CA ALA A 63 5.73 -17.95 1.36
C ALA A 63 6.13 -17.67 2.82
N GLY A 64 5.75 -16.50 3.35
CA GLY A 64 5.92 -16.17 4.76
C GLY A 64 5.20 -17.16 5.68
N HIS A 65 3.92 -17.42 5.43
CA HIS A 65 3.13 -18.42 6.16
C HIS A 65 3.79 -19.79 6.15
N ARG A 66 4.23 -20.29 4.97
CA ARG A 66 4.94 -21.58 4.88
C ARG A 66 6.19 -21.65 5.76
N ARG A 67 6.93 -20.54 5.93
CA ARG A 67 8.11 -20.49 6.81
C ARG A 67 7.74 -20.53 8.28
N VAL A 68 6.72 -19.77 8.68
CA VAL A 68 6.22 -19.77 10.06
C VAL A 68 5.68 -21.15 10.44
N THR A 69 4.86 -21.75 9.58
CA THR A 69 4.33 -23.10 9.79
C THR A 69 5.44 -24.13 9.94
N ALA A 70 6.46 -24.10 9.07
CA ALA A 70 7.60 -25.02 9.19
C ALA A 70 8.36 -24.86 10.52
N LEU A 71 8.46 -23.65 11.09
CA LEU A 71 9.06 -23.44 12.41
C LEU A 71 8.19 -24.00 13.54
N GLN A 72 6.86 -23.79 13.46
CA GLN A 72 5.92 -24.34 14.43
C GLN A 72 5.94 -25.87 14.43
N GLU A 73 5.99 -26.49 13.25
CA GLU A 73 6.10 -27.94 13.08
C GLU A 73 7.41 -28.50 13.64
N GLN A 74 8.47 -27.67 13.72
CA GLN A 74 9.74 -28.00 14.38
C GLN A 74 9.70 -27.79 15.91
N GLY A 75 8.54 -27.43 16.47
CA GLY A 75 8.37 -27.16 17.89
C GLY A 75 8.89 -25.79 18.34
N ALA A 76 9.28 -24.92 17.41
CA ALA A 76 9.74 -23.58 17.75
C ALA A 76 8.55 -22.67 18.10
N SER A 77 8.74 -21.85 19.15
CA SER A 77 7.81 -20.77 19.44
C SER A 77 7.88 -19.70 18.35
N THR A 78 6.71 -19.24 17.88
CA THR A 78 6.61 -18.12 16.91
C THR A 78 6.28 -16.79 17.57
N ALA A 79 6.18 -16.74 18.89
CA ALA A 79 5.92 -15.51 19.62
C ALA A 79 7.08 -14.52 19.41
N GLY A 80 6.75 -13.29 19.00
CA GLY A 80 7.74 -12.23 18.78
C GLY A 80 8.55 -12.34 17.47
N LEU A 81 8.20 -13.25 16.55
CA LEU A 81 8.88 -13.35 15.26
C LEU A 81 8.33 -12.35 14.24
N GLN A 82 9.22 -11.64 13.55
CA GLN A 82 8.91 -10.86 12.36
C GLN A 82 9.34 -11.64 11.10
N VAL A 83 8.47 -11.74 10.10
CA VAL A 83 8.76 -12.43 8.84
C VAL A 83 9.19 -11.40 7.79
N HIS A 84 10.45 -11.42 7.39
CA HIS A 84 10.95 -10.62 6.27
C HIS A 84 10.76 -11.39 4.95
N ILE A 85 9.98 -10.82 4.02
CA ILE A 85 9.66 -11.44 2.73
C ILE A 85 10.44 -10.72 1.63
N TYR A 86 11.16 -11.49 0.80
CA TYR A 86 11.96 -10.96 -0.31
C TYR A 86 11.71 -11.77 -1.60
N ARG A 87 11.98 -11.15 -2.76
CA ARG A 87 11.88 -11.80 -4.06
C ARG A 87 13.11 -12.68 -4.32
N LYS A 88 12.91 -13.98 -4.54
CA LYS A 88 14.00 -14.88 -4.95
C LYS A 88 14.46 -14.50 -6.36
N GLY A 89 15.76 -14.26 -6.55
CA GLY A 89 16.35 -13.95 -7.86
C GLY A 89 16.46 -12.45 -8.21
N ALA A 90 16.03 -11.55 -7.33
CA ALA A 90 16.60 -10.20 -7.33
C ALA A 90 17.96 -10.33 -6.63
N ALA A 91 19.02 -10.58 -7.41
CA ALA A 91 20.37 -10.59 -6.89
C ALA A 91 20.62 -9.28 -6.13
N SER A 92 21.05 -9.40 -4.88
CA SER A 92 21.82 -8.37 -4.19
C SER A 92 23.25 -8.43 -4.70
#